data_AF-A0A3A8GN07-F1
#
_entry.id   AF-A0A3A8GN07-F1
#
_cell.length_a   1.000
_cell.length_b   1.000
_cell.length_c   1.000
_cell.angle_alpha   90.00
_cell.angle_beta   90.00
_cell.angle_gamma   90.00
#
_symmetry.space_group_name_H-M   'P 1'
#
loop_
_entity.id
_entity.type
_entity.pdbx_description
1 polymer ?
#
loop_
_entity_poly.entity_id
_entity_poly.type
_entity_poly.pdbx_seq_one_letter_code
_entity_poly.pdbx_strand_id
1 'polypeptide(L)'
;MRTLILSDLHLGNGGPYDIFAGAAELPALFDSFTRTPTHVVLNGDSFDFLLNDDPLAVDPQRTLEQARALVTSAPTAPALKALGRVLAAGGRATMVVGNHDLELALPDVQEVIRSALGQPREVASRLEFRDGTAPLQLEVGGSRVLVTHGEHTDVANRIDYASLLSSERANRFRYPPGSVLVKTLLNPLKHQHRMRYMDLLKPDFEGAVMVALGVKPDALKVLFNAGTLTLIRRLLENRGLAPAFALEPMDAVGASDADAHLARSLARVDLKDDEVDALLSVLDPEKLNAFDNPEALGRARLKLAKAGFAFYARLHRAVAGRTGTDYFALEPGKDELAETARLGKKYNPQAVVMGHTHAARWHEGNGPLYANTGTWISLLRLPAPEASDEEWGEYLAELQGNPSLDPVKQRHARLEQRFTFVEVEPHASARGATLRLSQWTDQGPKTLRSADLPAGS
;
A
#
# COMPACT_ATOMS: atom_id res chain seq x y z
N MET A 1 -25.10 17.10 0.40
CA MET A 1 -24.66 16.64 -0.94
C MET A 1 -24.20 15.20 -0.82
N ARG A 2 -24.40 14.37 -1.85
CA ARG A 2 -23.83 13.01 -1.87
C ARG A 2 -22.30 13.10 -1.88
N THR A 3 -21.64 12.19 -1.16
CA THR A 3 -20.19 12.11 -1.07
C THR A 3 -19.71 10.73 -1.52
N LEU A 4 -18.70 10.70 -2.38
CA LEU A 4 -17.99 9.51 -2.84
C LEU A 4 -16.56 9.58 -2.28
N ILE A 5 -16.11 8.55 -1.56
CA ILE A 5 -14.80 8.48 -0.91
C ILE A 5 -14.04 7.29 -1.51
N LEU A 6 -12.85 7.54 -2.03
CA LEU A 6 -11.90 6.54 -2.54
C LEU A 6 -10.53 6.78 -1.91
N SER A 7 -9.68 5.76 -1.89
CA SER A 7 -8.28 5.86 -1.48
C SER A 7 -7.45 4.86 -2.27
N ASP A 8 -6.12 4.94 -2.14
CA ASP A 8 -5.18 3.92 -2.63
C ASP A 8 -5.43 3.60 -4.11
N LEU A 9 -5.58 4.66 -4.90
CA LEU A 9 -5.77 4.56 -6.35
C LEU A 9 -4.45 4.26 -7.04
N HIS A 10 -3.36 4.86 -6.53
CA HIS A 10 -2.01 4.78 -7.10
C HIS A 10 -1.97 5.11 -8.60
N LEU A 11 -2.66 6.16 -9.03
CA LEU A 11 -2.61 6.63 -10.42
C LEU A 11 -1.14 6.84 -10.84
N GLY A 12 -0.68 6.04 -11.79
CA GLY A 12 0.72 5.95 -12.18
C GLY A 12 1.04 6.62 -13.52
N ASN A 13 2.30 6.48 -13.94
CA ASN A 13 2.85 7.11 -15.14
C ASN A 13 2.71 6.24 -16.39
N GLY A 14 1.99 5.11 -16.31
CA GLY A 14 1.87 4.12 -17.38
C GLY A 14 3.15 3.35 -17.69
N GLY A 15 4.20 3.54 -16.89
CA GLY A 15 5.46 2.84 -17.03
C GLY A 15 5.40 1.39 -16.54
N PRO A 16 6.53 0.66 -16.63
CA PRO A 16 6.60 -0.74 -16.19
C PRO A 16 6.37 -0.94 -14.68
N TYR A 17 6.44 0.16 -13.91
CA TYR A 17 6.21 0.17 -12.48
C TYR A 17 4.74 0.38 -12.10
N ASP A 18 3.89 0.80 -13.03
CA ASP A 18 2.50 1.18 -12.77
C ASP A 18 1.69 0.00 -12.24
N ILE A 19 0.96 0.23 -11.16
CA ILE A 19 0.13 -0.77 -10.46
C ILE A 19 -1.36 -0.43 -10.52
N PHE A 20 -1.72 0.74 -11.03
CA PHE A 20 -3.12 1.14 -11.19
C PHE A 20 -3.83 0.19 -12.14
N ALA A 21 -4.95 -0.37 -11.69
CA ALA A 21 -5.68 -1.40 -12.43
C ALA A 21 -7.04 -0.92 -12.96
N GLY A 22 -7.50 0.28 -12.58
CA GLY A 22 -8.84 0.79 -12.89
C GLY A 22 -8.93 1.73 -14.09
N ALA A 23 -8.09 1.56 -15.12
CA ALA A 23 -7.96 2.52 -16.22
C ALA A 23 -9.26 2.72 -17.02
N ALA A 24 -10.13 1.72 -17.08
CA ALA A 24 -11.46 1.83 -17.70
C ALA A 24 -12.56 2.12 -16.66
N GLU A 25 -12.40 1.56 -15.47
CA GLU A 25 -13.40 1.48 -14.42
C GLU A 25 -13.54 2.80 -13.65
N LEU A 26 -12.44 3.46 -13.31
CA LEU A 26 -12.46 4.69 -12.52
C LEU A 26 -13.09 5.87 -13.30
N PRO A 27 -12.78 6.08 -14.60
CA PRO A 27 -13.51 7.05 -15.40
C PRO A 27 -15.02 6.75 -15.47
N ALA A 28 -15.39 5.49 -15.68
CA ALA A 28 -16.79 5.08 -15.75
C ALA A 28 -17.54 5.29 -14.43
N LEU A 29 -16.87 5.00 -13.30
CA LEU A 29 -17.37 5.34 -11.97
C LEU A 29 -17.63 6.83 -11.88
N PHE A 30 -16.64 7.70 -12.10
CA PHE A 30 -16.84 9.14 -12.00
C PHE A 30 -17.95 9.66 -12.91
N ASP A 31 -18.04 9.17 -14.14
CA ASP A 31 -19.10 9.55 -15.08
C ASP A 31 -20.49 9.20 -14.56
N SER A 32 -20.66 8.09 -13.83
CA SER A 32 -21.92 7.71 -13.20
C SER A 32 -22.39 8.67 -12.09
N PHE A 33 -21.48 9.48 -11.53
CA PHE A 33 -21.75 10.47 -10.48
C PHE A 33 -21.92 11.91 -10.99
N THR A 34 -22.11 12.10 -12.30
CA THR A 34 -22.31 13.42 -12.92
C THR A 34 -23.75 13.92 -12.94
N ARG A 35 -24.75 13.06 -12.64
CA ARG A 35 -26.18 13.43 -12.72
C ARG A 35 -26.63 14.43 -11.67
N THR A 36 -26.02 14.36 -10.49
CA THR A 36 -26.30 15.25 -9.36
C THR A 36 -24.98 15.75 -8.80
N PRO A 37 -24.92 16.98 -8.25
CA PRO A 37 -23.72 17.45 -7.57
C PRO A 37 -23.20 16.43 -6.55
N THR A 38 -21.94 16.03 -6.72
CA THR A 38 -21.27 15.02 -5.90
C THR A 38 -19.98 15.62 -5.34
N HIS A 39 -19.68 15.31 -4.07
CA HIS A 39 -18.37 15.54 -3.48
C HIS A 39 -17.51 14.28 -3.67
N VAL A 40 -16.43 14.36 -4.43
CA VAL A 40 -15.45 13.28 -4.51
C VAL A 40 -14.32 13.54 -3.53
N VAL A 41 -14.02 12.59 -2.66
CA VAL A 41 -12.88 12.62 -1.75
C VAL A 41 -11.91 11.52 -2.17
N LEU A 42 -10.68 11.92 -2.49
CA LEU A 42 -9.57 11.03 -2.77
C LEU A 42 -8.64 11.07 -1.54
N ASN A 43 -8.75 10.06 -0.69
CA ASN A 43 -8.27 10.00 0.68
C ASN A 43 -6.88 9.34 0.77
N GLY A 44 -5.87 10.06 0.28
CA GLY A 44 -4.49 9.60 0.25
C GLY A 44 -4.21 8.58 -0.86
N ASP A 45 -2.95 8.53 -1.26
CA ASP A 45 -2.41 7.62 -2.28
C ASP A 45 -3.26 7.60 -3.56
N SER A 46 -3.66 8.81 -3.99
CA SER A 46 -4.38 9.04 -5.23
C SER A 46 -3.45 8.86 -6.43
N PHE A 47 -2.23 9.34 -6.31
CA PHE A 47 -1.14 9.13 -7.26
C PHE A 47 -0.04 8.28 -6.61
N ASP A 48 0.92 7.82 -7.41
CA ASP A 48 2.11 7.17 -6.87
C ASP A 48 3.40 7.72 -7.51
N PHE A 49 4.02 8.67 -6.82
CA PHE A 49 5.29 9.29 -7.22
C PHE A 49 6.50 8.37 -6.98
N LEU A 50 6.31 7.22 -6.31
CA LEU A 50 7.38 6.28 -6.01
C LEU A 50 7.62 5.27 -7.14
N LEU A 51 6.73 5.16 -8.13
CA LEU A 51 6.82 4.17 -9.23
C LEU A 51 7.79 4.58 -10.36
N ASN A 52 9.05 4.84 -10.01
CA ASN A 52 10.15 5.16 -10.93
C ASN A 52 11.52 5.00 -10.23
N ASP A 53 12.62 5.12 -10.95
CA ASP A 53 13.99 4.97 -10.41
C ASP A 53 14.63 6.29 -9.98
N ASP A 54 13.90 7.41 -10.02
CA ASP A 54 14.47 8.68 -9.62
C ASP A 54 14.82 8.69 -8.13
N PRO A 55 15.92 9.35 -7.73
CA PRO A 55 16.29 9.40 -6.33
C PRO A 55 15.27 10.19 -5.51
N LEU A 56 15.06 9.75 -4.27
CA LEU A 56 14.24 10.45 -3.28
C LEU A 56 14.92 11.76 -2.88
N ALA A 57 14.56 12.83 -3.57
CA ALA A 57 15.08 14.16 -3.34
C ALA A 57 13.98 15.18 -3.56
N VAL A 58 13.95 16.21 -2.72
CA VAL A 58 13.08 17.35 -2.92
C VAL A 58 13.70 18.22 -4.02
N ASP A 59 13.40 17.86 -5.26
CA ASP A 59 13.84 18.52 -6.48
C ASP A 59 12.61 19.07 -7.22
N PRO A 60 12.37 20.40 -7.20
CA PRO A 60 11.19 20.99 -7.81
C PRO A 60 11.04 20.69 -9.30
N GLN A 61 12.14 20.70 -10.07
CA GLN A 61 12.06 20.47 -11.51
C GLN A 61 11.64 19.03 -11.78
N ARG A 62 12.32 18.07 -11.16
CA ARG A 62 12.00 16.64 -11.33
C ARG A 62 10.59 16.32 -10.85
N THR A 63 10.18 16.88 -9.72
CA THR A 63 8.83 16.67 -9.17
C THR A 63 7.76 17.11 -10.17
N LEU A 64 7.97 18.23 -10.87
CA LEU A 64 7.04 18.69 -11.91
C LEU A 64 7.07 17.83 -13.17
N GLU A 65 8.24 17.33 -13.57
CA GLU A 65 8.36 16.37 -14.68
C GLU A 65 7.61 15.07 -14.35
N GLN A 66 7.77 14.54 -13.14
CA GLN A 66 7.03 13.38 -12.65
C GLN A 66 5.52 13.63 -12.62
N ALA A 67 5.08 14.75 -12.06
CA ALA A 67 3.66 15.12 -12.03
C ALA A 67 3.08 15.19 -13.45
N ARG A 68 3.80 15.78 -14.42
CA ARG A 68 3.37 15.84 -15.82
C ARG A 68 3.31 14.45 -16.46
N ALA A 69 4.27 13.58 -16.17
CA ALA A 69 4.27 12.20 -16.67
C ALA A 69 3.09 11.39 -16.09
N LEU A 70 2.79 11.54 -14.80
CA LEU A 70 1.64 10.92 -14.14
C LEU A 70 0.32 11.35 -14.78
N VAL A 71 0.07 12.66 -14.88
CA VAL A 71 -1.24 13.16 -15.33
C VAL A 71 -1.49 13.01 -16.84
N THR A 72 -0.43 12.84 -17.64
CA THR A 72 -0.55 12.63 -19.09
C THR A 72 -0.49 11.17 -19.51
N SER A 73 -0.24 10.25 -18.58
CA SER A 73 -0.17 8.83 -18.89
C SER A 73 -1.52 8.30 -19.40
N ALA A 74 -1.45 7.35 -20.33
CA ALA A 74 -2.64 6.71 -20.91
C ALA A 74 -3.61 6.12 -19.86
N PRO A 75 -3.15 5.42 -18.80
CA PRO A 75 -4.08 4.88 -17.80
C PRO A 75 -4.65 5.96 -16.85
N THR A 76 -3.92 7.04 -16.57
CA THR A 76 -4.33 8.05 -15.57
C THR A 76 -5.15 9.19 -16.16
N ALA A 77 -4.78 9.70 -17.34
CA ALA A 77 -5.40 10.89 -17.93
C ALA A 77 -6.93 10.79 -18.05
N PRO A 78 -7.53 9.65 -18.48
CA PRO A 78 -8.98 9.51 -18.57
C PRO A 78 -9.70 9.71 -17.23
N ALA A 79 -9.13 9.24 -16.11
CA ALA A 79 -9.72 9.37 -14.79
C ALA A 79 -9.76 10.83 -14.34
N LEU A 80 -8.70 11.60 -14.62
CA LEU A 80 -8.66 13.04 -14.32
C LEU A 80 -9.65 13.83 -15.16
N LYS A 81 -9.82 13.49 -16.44
CA LYS A 81 -10.87 14.10 -17.29
C LYS A 81 -12.27 13.78 -16.77
N ALA A 82 -12.51 12.56 -16.30
CA ALA A 82 -13.79 12.15 -15.72
C ALA A 82 -14.08 12.89 -14.41
N LEU A 83 -13.08 13.03 -13.53
CA LEU A 83 -13.19 13.86 -12.34
C LEU A 83 -13.52 15.31 -12.71
N GLY A 84 -12.87 15.86 -13.74
CA GLY A 84 -13.19 17.17 -14.29
C GLY A 84 -14.66 17.32 -14.71
N ARG A 85 -15.25 16.27 -15.32
CA ARG A 85 -16.68 16.25 -15.66
C ARG A 85 -17.59 16.26 -14.44
N VAL A 86 -17.21 15.58 -13.35
CA VAL A 86 -17.94 15.66 -12.06
C VAL A 86 -17.95 17.10 -11.53
N LEU A 87 -16.81 17.79 -11.60
CA LEU A 87 -16.72 19.20 -11.18
C LEU A 87 -17.58 20.11 -12.06
N ALA A 88 -17.54 19.90 -13.38
CA ALA A 88 -18.34 20.65 -14.34
C ALA A 88 -19.85 20.49 -14.11
N ALA A 89 -20.28 19.31 -13.66
CA ALA A 89 -21.66 19.00 -13.32
C ALA A 89 -22.15 19.63 -11.99
N GLY A 90 -21.38 20.55 -11.39
CA GLY A 90 -21.74 21.19 -10.11
C GLY A 90 -21.12 20.51 -8.89
N GLY A 91 -20.35 19.44 -9.07
CA GLY A 91 -19.63 18.75 -8.01
C GLY A 91 -18.39 19.49 -7.51
N ARG A 92 -17.76 18.92 -6.49
CA ARG A 92 -16.47 19.36 -5.94
C ARG A 92 -15.57 18.16 -5.64
N ALA A 93 -14.27 18.38 -5.50
CA ALA A 93 -13.34 17.32 -5.13
C ALA A 93 -12.37 17.76 -4.03
N THR A 94 -11.95 16.80 -3.20
CA THR A 94 -10.90 16.98 -2.21
C THR A 94 -9.89 15.86 -2.36
N MET A 95 -8.62 16.20 -2.61
CA MET A 95 -7.49 15.27 -2.56
C MET A 95 -6.75 15.46 -1.24
N VAL A 96 -6.59 14.38 -0.48
CA VAL A 96 -5.77 14.34 0.73
C VAL A 96 -4.42 13.73 0.37
N VAL A 97 -3.33 14.33 0.82
CA VAL A 97 -1.97 13.78 0.69
C VAL A 97 -1.86 12.45 1.45
N GLY A 98 -1.28 11.44 0.81
CA GLY A 98 -0.83 10.19 1.43
C GLY A 98 0.69 10.02 1.34
N ASN A 99 1.20 8.86 1.73
CA ASN A 99 2.64 8.57 1.77
C ASN A 99 3.24 8.23 0.38
N HIS A 100 2.42 7.94 -0.62
CA HIS A 100 2.85 7.71 -2.01
C HIS A 100 2.80 8.97 -2.90
N ASP A 101 2.12 10.03 -2.45
CA ASP A 101 1.90 11.25 -3.21
C ASP A 101 2.13 12.53 -2.39
N LEU A 102 3.21 12.51 -1.60
CA LEU A 102 3.71 13.63 -0.79
C LEU A 102 3.85 14.93 -1.58
N GLU A 103 4.17 14.82 -2.86
CA GLU A 103 4.34 15.89 -3.83
C GLU A 103 3.04 16.69 -4.05
N LEU A 104 1.86 16.14 -3.72
CA LEU A 104 0.58 16.86 -3.71
C LEU A 104 0.55 18.03 -2.72
N ALA A 105 1.46 18.05 -1.74
CA ALA A 105 1.64 19.19 -0.84
C ALA A 105 2.24 20.43 -1.54
N LEU A 106 2.75 20.30 -2.77
CA LEU A 106 3.38 21.40 -3.51
C LEU A 106 2.37 22.13 -4.41
N PRO A 107 2.25 23.47 -4.30
CA PRO A 107 1.30 24.24 -5.11
C PRO A 107 1.47 24.05 -6.62
N ASP A 108 2.71 23.94 -7.12
CA ASP A 108 2.95 23.78 -8.56
C ASP A 108 2.50 22.41 -9.08
N VAL A 109 2.60 21.36 -8.25
CA VAL A 109 2.05 20.02 -8.56
C VAL A 109 0.53 20.06 -8.59
N GLN A 110 -0.09 20.77 -7.64
CA GLN A 110 -1.54 20.97 -7.60
C GLN A 110 -2.05 21.66 -8.87
N GLU A 111 -1.33 22.66 -9.39
CA GLU A 111 -1.67 23.34 -10.65
C GLU A 111 -1.53 22.41 -11.86
N VAL A 112 -0.52 21.54 -11.90
CA VAL A 112 -0.39 20.50 -12.95
C VAL A 112 -1.61 19.58 -12.95
N ILE A 113 -2.06 19.14 -11.77
CA ILE A 113 -3.24 18.26 -11.62
C ILE A 113 -4.53 18.99 -12.00
N ARG A 114 -4.73 20.23 -11.54
CA ARG A 114 -5.89 21.05 -11.92
C ARG A 114 -5.97 21.23 -13.43
N SER A 115 -4.84 21.49 -14.08
CA SER A 115 -4.76 21.60 -15.54
C SER A 115 -5.14 20.29 -16.24
N ALA A 116 -4.74 19.15 -15.68
CA ALA A 116 -5.05 17.84 -16.22
C ALA A 116 -6.54 17.49 -16.19
N LEU A 117 -7.35 18.11 -15.33
CA LEU A 117 -8.82 17.94 -15.31
C LEU A 117 -9.49 18.32 -16.65
N GLY A 118 -8.83 19.17 -17.46
CA GLY A 118 -9.36 19.58 -18.76
C GLY A 118 -10.60 20.45 -18.66
N GLN A 119 -10.70 21.25 -17.60
CA GLN A 119 -11.81 22.16 -17.33
C GLN A 119 -11.33 23.60 -17.24
N PRO A 120 -12.21 24.61 -17.48
CA PRO A 120 -11.88 26.01 -17.21
C PRO A 120 -11.43 26.21 -15.76
N ARG A 121 -10.59 27.24 -15.52
CA ARG A 121 -10.00 27.52 -14.20
C ARG A 121 -11.03 27.62 -13.07
N GLU A 122 -12.21 28.20 -13.34
CA GLU A 122 -13.31 28.32 -12.38
C GLU A 122 -13.92 26.97 -11.97
N VAL A 123 -13.94 25.99 -12.88
CA VAL A 123 -14.43 24.64 -12.58
C VAL A 123 -13.32 23.84 -11.90
N ALA A 124 -12.09 23.93 -12.41
CA ALA A 124 -10.93 23.23 -11.84
C ALA A 124 -10.58 23.70 -10.42
N SER A 125 -10.89 24.94 -10.05
CA SER A 125 -10.70 25.46 -8.68
C SER A 125 -11.59 24.79 -7.63
N ARG A 126 -12.61 24.02 -8.05
CA ARG A 126 -13.43 23.18 -7.15
C ARG A 126 -12.71 21.91 -6.66
N LEU A 127 -11.50 21.64 -7.18
CA LEU A 127 -10.58 20.67 -6.60
C LEU A 127 -9.70 21.35 -5.54
N GLU A 128 -9.92 20.93 -4.30
CA GLU A 128 -9.15 21.34 -3.13
C GLU A 128 -8.15 20.26 -2.73
N PHE A 129 -7.00 20.68 -2.18
CA PHE A 129 -5.98 19.78 -1.64
C PHE A 129 -5.90 19.94 -0.13
N ARG A 130 -5.66 18.84 0.58
CA ARG A 130 -5.49 18.78 2.03
C ARG A 130 -4.19 18.05 2.34
N ASP A 131 -3.41 18.63 3.24
CA ASP A 131 -2.06 18.16 3.54
C ASP A 131 -1.98 16.86 4.36
N GLY A 132 -3.11 16.35 4.87
CA GLY A 132 -3.16 15.13 5.68
C GLY A 132 -2.79 15.30 7.16
N THR A 133 -2.45 16.52 7.62
CA THR A 133 -2.04 16.77 9.02
C THR A 133 -3.10 16.43 10.07
N ALA A 134 -4.37 16.46 9.67
CA ALA A 134 -5.49 16.04 10.49
C ALA A 134 -6.54 15.31 9.62
N PRO A 135 -7.33 14.40 10.21
CA PRO A 135 -8.46 13.79 9.52
C PRO A 135 -9.43 14.84 8.96
N LEU A 136 -9.90 14.60 7.74
CA LEU A 136 -10.94 15.39 7.10
C LEU A 136 -12.27 15.12 7.80
N GLN A 137 -12.94 16.18 8.24
CA GLN A 137 -14.24 16.11 8.88
C GLN A 137 -15.31 16.54 7.87
N LEU A 138 -16.20 15.61 7.53
CA LEU A 138 -17.31 15.81 6.61
C LEU A 138 -18.62 15.82 7.37
N GLU A 139 -19.56 16.67 6.93
CA GLU A 139 -20.95 16.63 7.39
C GLU A 139 -21.85 16.29 6.19
N VAL A 140 -22.58 15.17 6.29
CA VAL A 140 -23.49 14.70 5.24
C VAL A 140 -24.84 14.41 5.88
N GLY A 141 -25.88 15.17 5.49
CA GLY A 141 -27.22 15.01 6.06
C GLY A 141 -27.30 15.33 7.56
N GLY A 142 -26.29 16.01 8.12
CA GLY A 142 -26.15 16.23 9.56
C GLY A 142 -25.38 15.13 10.30
N SER A 143 -24.94 14.07 9.63
CA SER A 143 -24.03 13.05 10.20
C SER A 143 -22.58 13.47 9.99
N ARG A 144 -21.75 13.31 11.02
CA ARG A 144 -20.30 13.57 10.96
C ARG A 144 -19.56 12.31 10.51
N VAL A 145 -18.84 12.43 9.41
CA VAL A 145 -17.97 11.37 8.86
C VAL A 145 -16.53 11.85 8.94
N LEU A 146 -15.70 11.12 9.67
CA LEU A 146 -14.27 11.36 9.75
C LEU A 146 -13.56 10.55 8.67
N VAL A 147 -12.70 11.18 7.89
CA VAL A 147 -11.97 10.54 6.79
C VAL A 147 -10.47 10.76 7.02
N THR A 148 -9.68 9.69 7.04
CA THR A 148 -8.22 9.74 7.23
C THR A 148 -7.57 8.69 6.37
N HIS A 149 -6.36 8.92 5.86
CA HIS A 149 -5.71 7.93 5.01
C HIS A 149 -5.25 6.72 5.85
N GLY A 150 -4.43 6.91 6.88
CA GLY A 150 -4.12 5.88 7.91
C GLY A 150 -2.66 5.82 8.32
N GLU A 151 -1.79 6.47 7.57
CA GLU A 151 -0.35 6.58 7.72
C GLU A 151 0.10 7.16 9.07
N HIS A 152 -0.74 7.91 9.78
CA HIS A 152 -0.37 8.52 11.08
C HIS A 152 0.05 7.48 12.12
N THR A 153 -0.54 6.30 12.08
CA THR A 153 -0.25 5.20 13.02
C THR A 153 0.74 4.19 12.50
N ASP A 154 1.07 4.25 11.21
CA ASP A 154 2.09 3.41 10.58
C ASP A 154 3.47 4.04 10.76
N VAL A 155 4.30 3.45 11.62
CA VAL A 155 5.63 3.99 11.93
C VAL A 155 6.54 4.04 10.69
N ALA A 156 6.41 3.11 9.75
CA ALA A 156 7.26 3.04 8.57
C ALA A 156 6.86 4.06 7.49
N ASN A 157 5.59 4.43 7.45
CA ASN A 157 5.03 5.35 6.45
C ASN A 157 4.60 6.71 7.01
N ARG A 158 4.80 6.94 8.32
CA ARG A 158 4.45 8.21 8.95
C ARG A 158 5.20 9.38 8.31
N ILE A 159 4.43 10.39 7.95
CA ILE A 159 4.92 11.61 7.30
C ILE A 159 5.32 12.64 8.38
N ASP A 160 6.53 13.21 8.25
CA ASP A 160 6.90 14.44 8.98
C ASP A 160 6.32 15.65 8.26
N TYR A 161 5.03 15.91 8.48
CA TYR A 161 4.34 17.04 7.86
C TYR A 161 4.96 18.39 8.21
N ALA A 162 5.53 18.54 9.41
CA ALA A 162 6.13 19.80 9.82
C ALA A 162 7.33 20.13 8.92
N SER A 163 8.20 19.15 8.65
CA SER A 163 9.32 19.34 7.72
C SER A 163 8.85 19.41 6.27
N LEU A 164 7.88 18.57 5.88
CA LEU A 164 7.32 18.53 4.52
C LEU A 164 6.74 19.90 4.14
N LEU A 165 5.92 20.49 5.00
CA LEU A 165 5.20 21.74 4.73
C LEU A 165 6.05 22.99 4.98
N SER A 166 7.26 22.87 5.52
CA SER A 166 8.13 24.02 5.77
C SER A 166 8.67 24.64 4.47
N SER A 167 9.09 25.90 4.54
CA SER A 167 9.87 26.55 3.46
C SER A 167 11.28 25.97 3.31
N GLU A 168 11.81 25.33 4.36
CA GLU A 168 13.14 24.69 4.39
C GLU A 168 13.10 23.20 4.01
N ARG A 169 11.99 22.72 3.43
CA ARG A 169 11.75 21.32 3.10
C ARG A 169 12.90 20.65 2.35
N ALA A 170 13.56 21.36 1.44
CA ALA A 170 14.68 20.83 0.66
C ALA A 170 15.83 20.33 1.55
N ASN A 171 16.03 20.96 2.71
CA ASN A 171 17.08 20.62 3.64
C ASN A 171 16.59 19.69 4.76
N ARG A 172 15.35 19.88 5.23
CA ARG A 172 14.81 19.25 6.44
C ARG A 172 13.99 18.00 6.19
N PHE A 173 13.23 17.96 5.10
CA PHE A 173 12.35 16.84 4.85
C PHE A 173 13.16 15.59 4.53
N ARG A 174 12.72 14.47 5.10
CA ARG A 174 13.22 13.14 4.79
C ARG A 174 12.00 12.28 4.49
N TYR A 175 12.09 11.56 3.38
CA TYR A 175 11.05 10.61 3.02
C TYR A 175 10.91 9.53 4.09
N PRO A 176 9.69 9.02 4.34
CA PRO A 176 9.49 7.91 5.27
C PRO A 176 10.32 6.67 4.92
N PRO A 177 10.72 5.85 5.90
CA PRO A 177 11.44 4.61 5.66
C PRO A 177 10.78 3.70 4.61
N GLY A 178 9.44 3.62 4.58
CA GLY A 178 8.71 2.86 3.58
C GLY A 178 8.95 3.36 2.15
N SER A 179 8.99 4.67 1.92
CA SER A 179 9.33 5.24 0.61
C SER A 179 10.76 4.90 0.20
N VAL A 180 11.71 4.95 1.15
CA VAL A 180 13.12 4.56 0.92
C VAL A 180 13.21 3.09 0.52
N LEU A 181 12.48 2.20 1.21
CA LEU A 181 12.37 0.79 0.84
C LEU A 181 11.89 0.60 -0.60
N VAL A 182 10.80 1.27 -0.99
CA VAL A 182 10.25 1.17 -2.35
C VAL A 182 11.32 1.50 -3.38
N LYS A 183 12.09 2.56 -3.16
CA LYS A 183 13.08 3.07 -4.10
C LYS A 183 14.40 2.31 -4.12
N THR A 184 14.85 1.86 -2.95
CA THR A 184 16.17 1.22 -2.81
C THR A 184 16.12 -0.29 -3.03
N LEU A 185 14.95 -0.92 -2.83
CA LEU A 185 14.80 -2.37 -2.92
C LEU A 185 13.73 -2.78 -3.94
N LEU A 186 12.47 -2.33 -3.78
CA LEU A 186 11.36 -2.88 -4.57
C LEU A 186 11.47 -2.52 -6.05
N ASN A 187 11.74 -1.26 -6.39
CA ASN A 187 11.88 -0.83 -7.78
C ASN A 187 13.06 -1.50 -8.49
N PRO A 188 14.27 -1.60 -7.90
CA PRO A 188 15.36 -2.39 -8.46
C PRO A 188 15.00 -3.86 -8.71
N LEU A 189 14.33 -4.53 -7.77
CA LEU A 189 13.85 -5.92 -7.95
C LEU A 189 12.87 -6.05 -9.14
N LYS A 190 12.01 -5.06 -9.34
CA LYS A 190 11.11 -5.02 -10.50
C LYS A 190 11.87 -4.82 -11.80
N HIS A 191 12.77 -3.85 -11.86
CA HIS A 191 13.44 -3.50 -13.09
C HIS A 191 14.45 -4.56 -13.53
N GLN A 192 15.32 -4.97 -12.60
CA GLN A 192 16.46 -5.83 -12.90
C GLN A 192 16.06 -7.31 -12.93
N HIS A 193 15.07 -7.70 -12.14
CA HIS A 193 14.68 -9.10 -11.99
C HIS A 193 13.23 -9.40 -12.40
N ARG A 194 12.49 -8.39 -12.87
CA ARG A 194 11.11 -8.48 -13.36
C ARG A 194 10.12 -9.00 -12.34
N MET A 195 10.41 -8.86 -11.05
CA MET A 195 9.61 -9.37 -9.92
C MET A 195 8.41 -8.44 -9.63
N ARG A 196 7.42 -8.38 -10.53
CA ARG A 196 6.27 -7.47 -10.40
C ARG A 196 5.37 -7.78 -9.22
N TYR A 197 5.36 -9.02 -8.73
CA TYR A 197 4.61 -9.36 -7.52
C TYR A 197 5.10 -8.62 -6.27
N MET A 198 6.30 -8.03 -6.28
CA MET A 198 6.84 -7.30 -5.12
C MET A 198 6.04 -6.05 -4.75
N ASP A 199 5.40 -5.36 -5.70
CA ASP A 199 4.52 -4.23 -5.37
C ASP A 199 3.25 -4.66 -4.66
N LEU A 200 2.84 -5.90 -4.92
CA LEU A 200 1.65 -6.50 -4.36
C LEU A 200 1.91 -7.06 -2.97
N LEU A 201 3.11 -6.81 -2.42
CA LEU A 201 3.56 -7.26 -1.11
C LEU A 201 3.83 -6.11 -0.11
N LYS A 202 3.42 -4.89 -0.45
CA LYS A 202 3.47 -3.71 0.43
C LYS A 202 2.54 -3.88 1.66
N PRO A 203 2.84 -3.33 2.86
CA PRO A 203 3.73 -2.18 3.10
C PRO A 203 5.07 -2.47 3.78
N ASP A 204 5.46 -3.73 3.97
CA ASP A 204 6.53 -4.04 4.92
C ASP A 204 7.85 -4.57 4.34
N PHE A 205 8.95 -4.06 4.90
CA PHE A 205 10.33 -4.37 4.53
C PHE A 205 10.67 -5.84 4.75
N GLU A 206 10.34 -6.40 5.91
CA GLU A 206 10.74 -7.76 6.27
C GLU A 206 10.00 -8.81 5.46
N GLY A 207 8.69 -8.63 5.29
CA GLY A 207 7.85 -9.46 4.42
C GLY A 207 8.40 -9.48 2.99
N ALA A 208 8.68 -8.31 2.43
CA ALA A 208 9.25 -8.17 1.10
C ALA A 208 10.62 -8.85 0.97
N VAL A 209 11.55 -8.64 1.91
CA VAL A 209 12.87 -9.28 1.89
C VAL A 209 12.76 -10.80 2.01
N MET A 210 11.92 -11.32 2.91
CA MET A 210 11.71 -12.76 3.08
C MET A 210 11.13 -13.41 1.83
N VAL A 211 10.14 -12.78 1.18
CA VAL A 211 9.60 -13.28 -0.10
C VAL A 211 10.67 -13.21 -1.19
N ALA A 212 11.44 -12.13 -1.29
CA ALA A 212 12.51 -12.03 -2.27
C ALA A 212 13.58 -13.12 -2.06
N LEU A 213 13.97 -13.42 -0.81
CA LEU A 213 14.86 -14.54 -0.47
C LEU A 213 14.25 -15.90 -0.84
N GLY A 214 12.95 -16.10 -0.64
CA GLY A 214 12.26 -17.33 -1.00
C GLY A 214 12.15 -17.52 -2.52
N VAL A 215 11.74 -16.49 -3.24
CA VAL A 215 11.48 -16.58 -4.67
C VAL A 215 12.76 -16.50 -5.47
N LYS A 216 13.60 -15.47 -5.28
CA LYS A 216 14.80 -15.26 -6.10
C LYS A 216 15.95 -14.69 -5.27
N PRO A 217 16.61 -15.51 -4.42
CA PRO A 217 17.67 -15.04 -3.54
C PRO A 217 18.83 -14.37 -4.30
N ASP A 218 19.16 -14.86 -5.50
CA ASP A 218 20.17 -14.22 -6.38
C ASP A 218 19.86 -12.75 -6.72
N ALA A 219 18.59 -12.36 -6.75
CA ALA A 219 18.18 -10.99 -7.01
C ALA A 219 18.59 -10.03 -5.88
N LEU A 220 18.88 -10.57 -4.69
CA LEU A 220 19.32 -9.80 -3.53
C LEU A 220 20.85 -9.67 -3.43
N LYS A 221 21.61 -10.31 -4.31
CA LYS A 221 23.09 -10.16 -4.39
C LYS A 221 23.54 -8.72 -4.57
N VAL A 222 22.75 -7.94 -5.31
CA VAL A 222 23.05 -6.53 -5.60
C VAL A 222 22.79 -5.65 -4.37
N LEU A 223 21.97 -6.10 -3.43
CA LEU A 223 21.47 -5.34 -2.29
C LEU A 223 22.27 -5.57 -1.02
N PHE A 224 22.89 -6.75 -0.89
CA PHE A 224 23.70 -7.08 0.26
C PHE A 224 25.18 -6.89 -0.05
N ASN A 225 25.82 -5.92 0.63
CA ASN A 225 27.27 -5.90 0.71
C ASN A 225 27.75 -7.05 1.62
N ALA A 226 29.05 -7.36 1.58
CA ALA A 226 29.65 -8.42 2.41
C ALA A 226 29.33 -8.27 3.92
N GLY A 227 29.15 -7.04 4.41
CA GLY A 227 28.77 -6.73 5.79
C GLY A 227 27.34 -7.16 6.15
N THR A 228 26.35 -6.89 5.28
CA THR A 228 24.96 -7.30 5.52
C THR A 228 24.78 -8.82 5.44
N LEU A 229 25.49 -9.47 4.51
CA LEU A 229 25.55 -10.94 4.45
C LEU A 229 26.16 -11.52 5.73
N THR A 230 27.22 -10.90 6.25
CA THR A 230 27.86 -11.30 7.51
C THR A 230 26.93 -11.13 8.71
N LEU A 231 26.13 -10.07 8.75
CA LEU A 231 25.14 -9.85 9.81
C LEU A 231 24.03 -10.91 9.75
N ILE A 232 23.39 -11.09 8.59
CA ILE A 232 22.36 -12.12 8.36
C ILE A 232 22.92 -13.50 8.75
N ARG A 233 24.14 -13.80 8.32
CA ARG A 233 24.86 -15.04 8.68
C ARG A 233 25.00 -15.19 10.19
N ARG A 234 25.57 -14.20 10.89
CA ARG A 234 25.76 -14.24 12.36
C ARG A 234 24.46 -14.45 13.12
N LEU A 235 23.35 -13.91 12.63
CA LEU A 235 22.04 -14.04 13.27
C LEU A 235 21.38 -15.38 13.00
N LEU A 236 21.58 -15.93 11.80
CA LEU A 236 21.12 -17.27 11.45
C LEU A 236 21.95 -18.36 12.16
N GLU A 237 23.24 -18.11 12.40
CA GLU A 237 24.18 -19.00 13.12
C GLU A 237 24.03 -18.89 14.65
N ASN A 238 23.77 -17.71 15.22
CA ASN A 238 23.65 -17.49 16.69
C ASN A 238 22.23 -17.68 17.23
N ARG A 239 21.61 -18.82 16.95
CA ARG A 239 20.28 -19.15 17.48
C ARG A 239 20.33 -19.43 18.97
N GLY A 240 19.56 -18.67 19.76
CA GLY A 240 19.32 -18.94 21.18
C GLY A 240 20.08 -18.08 22.19
N LEU A 241 20.87 -17.09 21.75
CA LEU A 241 21.44 -16.08 22.64
C LEU A 241 20.56 -14.83 22.71
N ALA A 242 20.46 -14.20 23.89
CA ALA A 242 19.76 -12.94 24.03
C ALA A 242 20.41 -11.88 23.11
N PRO A 243 19.64 -10.97 22.48
CA PRO A 243 20.15 -10.01 21.49
C PRO A 243 21.34 -9.17 21.97
N ALA A 244 21.44 -8.96 23.29
CA ALA A 244 22.51 -8.21 23.95
C ALA A 244 23.89 -8.89 23.89
N PHE A 245 23.96 -10.20 23.62
CA PHE A 245 25.22 -10.97 23.54
C PHE A 245 25.64 -11.35 22.11
N ALA A 246 24.76 -11.16 21.12
CA ALA A 246 25.06 -11.46 19.71
C ALA A 246 25.73 -10.29 18.96
N LEU A 247 25.85 -9.13 19.61
CA LEU A 247 26.31 -7.86 19.05
C LEU A 247 27.42 -7.25 19.92
N GLU A 248 28.60 -7.88 19.99
CA GLU A 248 29.83 -7.10 20.17
C GLU A 248 30.52 -6.99 18.80
N PRO A 249 30.59 -5.78 18.20
CA PRO A 249 31.31 -5.59 16.96
C PRO A 249 32.81 -5.42 17.28
N MET A 250 33.62 -6.38 16.86
CA MET A 250 34.97 -6.04 16.40
C MET A 250 34.85 -5.57 14.95
N ASP A 251 35.01 -4.27 14.78
CA ASP A 251 35.38 -3.59 13.54
C ASP A 251 34.43 -3.74 12.34
N ALA A 252 33.25 -3.12 12.39
CA ALA A 252 32.53 -2.64 11.21
C ALA A 252 31.43 -1.65 11.62
N VAL A 253 31.18 -0.66 10.75
CA VAL A 253 30.10 0.35 10.84
C VAL A 253 28.81 -0.27 11.40
N GLY A 254 28.31 0.27 12.51
CA GLY A 254 27.20 -0.30 13.26
C GLY A 254 25.95 -0.56 12.40
N ALA A 255 25.35 -1.74 12.57
CA ALA A 255 24.11 -2.13 11.90
C ALA A 255 23.00 -1.11 12.20
N SER A 256 22.19 -0.76 11.20
CA SER A 256 21.06 0.14 11.39
C SER A 256 19.94 -0.54 12.19
N ASP A 257 19.02 0.24 12.78
CA ASP A 257 17.85 -0.30 13.49
C ASP A 257 16.98 -1.20 12.60
N ALA A 258 16.94 -0.93 11.28
CA ALA A 258 16.25 -1.74 10.28
C ALA A 258 16.93 -3.11 10.08
N ASP A 259 18.26 -3.14 10.03
CA ASP A 259 19.03 -4.38 9.93
C ASP A 259 18.79 -5.27 11.16
N ALA A 260 18.77 -4.67 12.36
CA ALA A 260 18.48 -5.36 13.61
C ALA A 260 17.00 -5.82 13.73
N HIS A 261 16.06 -5.19 13.02
CA HIS A 261 14.67 -5.64 12.99
C HIS A 261 14.46 -6.80 12.00
N LEU A 262 14.97 -6.68 10.77
CA LEU A 262 14.98 -7.76 9.77
C LEU A 262 15.62 -9.04 10.34
N ALA A 263 16.74 -8.87 11.02
CA ALA A 263 17.43 -9.91 11.79
C ALA A 263 16.50 -10.71 12.71
N ARG A 264 15.74 -10.00 13.56
CA ARG A 264 14.79 -10.61 14.51
C ARG A 264 13.64 -11.30 13.81
N SER A 265 13.18 -10.77 12.68
CA SER A 265 12.12 -11.38 11.87
C SER A 265 12.60 -12.67 11.20
N LEU A 266 13.80 -12.69 10.63
CA LEU A 266 14.42 -13.89 10.06
C LEU A 266 14.70 -14.97 11.13
N ALA A 267 15.12 -14.58 12.33
CA ALA A 267 15.35 -15.52 13.44
C ALA A 267 14.08 -16.26 13.90
N ARG A 268 12.88 -15.76 13.56
CA ARG A 268 11.60 -16.44 13.83
C ARG A 268 11.27 -17.51 12.79
N VAL A 269 11.99 -17.56 11.67
CA VAL A 269 11.85 -18.60 10.65
C VAL A 269 12.70 -19.80 11.07
N ASP A 270 12.06 -20.95 11.26
CA ASP A 270 12.72 -22.19 11.68
C ASP A 270 13.52 -22.83 10.53
N LEU A 271 14.59 -22.17 10.07
CA LEU A 271 15.52 -22.76 9.10
C LEU A 271 16.42 -23.80 9.81
N LYS A 272 17.04 -24.75 9.14
CA LYS A 272 18.09 -25.61 9.71
C LYS A 272 19.47 -25.13 9.29
N ASP A 273 20.53 -25.62 9.92
CA ASP A 273 21.90 -25.18 9.59
C ASP A 273 22.26 -25.47 8.12
N ASP A 274 21.86 -26.64 7.60
CA ASP A 274 22.03 -26.99 6.18
C ASP A 274 21.23 -26.07 5.24
N GLU A 275 20.06 -25.60 5.67
CA GLU A 275 19.21 -24.66 4.94
C GLU A 275 19.79 -23.23 4.95
N VAL A 276 20.39 -22.81 6.06
CA VAL A 276 21.11 -21.53 6.18
C VAL A 276 22.34 -21.53 5.28
N ASP A 277 23.15 -22.59 5.33
CA ASP A 277 24.35 -22.71 4.50
C ASP A 277 24.01 -22.72 3.01
N ALA A 278 22.96 -23.42 2.62
CA ALA A 278 22.48 -23.44 1.23
C ALA A 278 21.95 -22.07 0.76
N LEU A 279 21.33 -21.27 1.64
CA LEU A 279 20.91 -19.91 1.30
C LEU A 279 22.11 -18.97 1.14
N LEU A 280 23.08 -19.06 2.05
CA LEU A 280 24.28 -18.22 2.03
C LEU A 280 25.19 -18.54 0.84
N SER A 281 25.28 -19.80 0.42
CA SER A 281 26.07 -20.18 -0.77
C SER A 281 25.51 -19.56 -2.06
N VAL A 282 24.19 -19.37 -2.13
CA VAL A 282 23.56 -18.65 -3.23
C VAL A 282 23.88 -17.17 -3.15
N LEU A 283 23.87 -16.55 -1.98
CA LEU A 283 24.04 -15.10 -1.81
C LEU A 283 25.50 -14.61 -1.86
N ASP A 284 26.47 -15.46 -1.54
CA ASP A 284 27.89 -15.09 -1.40
C ASP A 284 28.72 -15.55 -2.61
N PRO A 285 29.25 -14.62 -3.43
CA PRO A 285 30.08 -14.95 -4.60
C PRO A 285 31.44 -15.58 -4.24
N GLU A 286 31.91 -15.45 -3.00
CA GLU A 286 33.18 -16.06 -2.54
C GLU A 286 32.98 -17.51 -2.07
N LYS A 287 31.75 -17.92 -1.74
CA LYS A 287 31.38 -19.32 -1.47
C LYS A 287 31.08 -20.08 -2.77
N LEU A 288 32.02 -20.05 -3.73
CA LEU A 288 31.97 -20.94 -4.88
C LEU A 288 32.22 -22.40 -4.42
N ASN A 289 31.15 -23.21 -4.44
CA ASN A 289 31.15 -24.68 -4.52
C ASN A 289 31.42 -25.52 -3.24
N ALA A 290 31.06 -25.09 -2.03
CA ALA A 290 31.23 -25.98 -0.85
C ALA A 290 30.04 -26.91 -0.54
N PHE A 291 28.80 -26.52 -0.83
CA PHE A 291 27.62 -27.37 -0.60
C PHE A 291 26.50 -27.02 -1.58
N ASP A 292 26.50 -27.65 -2.76
CA ASP A 292 25.31 -27.64 -3.61
C ASP A 292 24.30 -28.62 -3.00
N ASN A 293 23.37 -28.08 -2.21
CA ASN A 293 22.29 -28.83 -1.58
C ASN A 293 20.93 -28.26 -2.05
N PRO A 294 20.50 -28.59 -3.28
CA PRO A 294 19.26 -28.08 -3.85
C PRO A 294 18.02 -28.37 -3.00
N GLU A 295 18.02 -29.50 -2.27
CA GLU A 295 16.93 -29.87 -1.38
C GLU A 295 16.86 -28.95 -0.15
N ALA A 296 18.00 -28.68 0.50
CA ALA A 296 18.06 -27.74 1.63
C ALA A 296 17.72 -26.32 1.18
N LEU A 297 18.21 -25.89 0.02
CA LEU A 297 17.83 -24.60 -0.57
C LEU A 297 16.32 -24.52 -0.85
N GLY A 298 15.73 -25.59 -1.38
CA GLY A 298 14.28 -25.68 -1.62
C GLY A 298 13.46 -25.54 -0.34
N ARG A 299 13.86 -26.25 0.74
CA ARG A 299 13.22 -26.13 2.07
C ARG A 299 13.36 -24.74 2.65
N ALA A 300 14.56 -24.15 2.57
CA ALA A 300 14.83 -22.79 3.05
C ALA A 300 13.93 -21.77 2.35
N ARG A 301 13.85 -21.86 1.01
CA ARG A 301 13.04 -20.97 0.17
C ARG A 301 11.56 -21.09 0.47
N LEU A 302 11.05 -22.30 0.66
CA LEU A 302 9.66 -22.53 1.05
C LEU A 302 9.35 -21.91 2.41
N LYS A 303 10.20 -22.13 3.42
CA LYS A 303 10.04 -21.56 4.77
C LYS A 303 10.07 -20.04 4.75
N LEU A 304 11.00 -19.43 4.01
CA LEU A 304 11.13 -17.98 3.87
C LEU A 304 9.95 -17.37 3.10
N ALA A 305 9.52 -17.99 2.00
CA ALA A 305 8.35 -17.55 1.26
C ALA A 305 7.09 -17.61 2.16
N LYS A 306 6.85 -18.75 2.83
CA LYS A 306 5.74 -18.90 3.79
C LYS A 306 5.81 -17.86 4.89
N ALA A 307 6.97 -17.63 5.48
CA ALA A 307 7.16 -16.63 6.54
C ALA A 307 6.92 -15.20 6.03
N GLY A 308 7.48 -14.85 4.87
CA GLY A 308 7.31 -13.54 4.24
C GLY A 308 5.87 -13.25 3.84
N PHE A 309 5.21 -14.19 3.17
CA PHE A 309 3.79 -14.08 2.82
C PHE A 309 2.88 -14.13 4.05
N ALA A 310 3.21 -14.89 5.09
CA ALA A 310 2.48 -14.86 6.35
C ALA A 310 2.66 -13.54 7.10
N PHE A 311 3.82 -12.89 6.96
CA PHE A 311 4.07 -11.55 7.51
C PHE A 311 3.25 -10.50 6.77
N TYR A 312 3.28 -10.54 5.43
CA TYR A 312 2.40 -9.75 4.56
C TYR A 312 0.93 -9.97 4.95
N ALA A 313 0.48 -11.22 5.04
CA ALA A 313 -0.89 -11.54 5.43
C ALA A 313 -1.24 -11.10 6.86
N ARG A 314 -0.29 -11.07 7.81
CA ARG A 314 -0.50 -10.65 9.20
C ARG A 314 -0.56 -9.14 9.36
N LEU A 315 0.31 -8.39 8.70
CA LEU A 315 0.24 -6.92 8.71
C LEU A 315 -1.06 -6.40 8.08
N HIS A 316 -1.60 -7.16 7.13
CA HIS A 316 -2.93 -6.93 6.58
C HIS A 316 -4.09 -7.54 7.40
N ARG A 317 -3.84 -8.14 8.59
CA ARG A 317 -4.87 -8.87 9.37
C ARG A 317 -4.83 -8.77 10.90
N ALA A 318 -3.79 -8.26 11.55
CA ALA A 318 -3.41 -8.61 12.93
C ALA A 318 -4.55 -9.13 13.85
N VAL A 319 -4.61 -10.48 13.88
CA VAL A 319 -5.39 -11.41 14.73
C VAL A 319 -6.82 -11.74 14.30
N ALA A 320 -6.96 -12.56 13.25
CA ALA A 320 -8.09 -13.47 13.06
C ALA A 320 -7.59 -14.91 12.83
N GLY A 321 -8.26 -15.87 13.44
CA GLY A 321 -7.85 -17.27 13.44
C GLY A 321 -8.13 -18.01 12.14
N ARG A 322 -7.39 -19.11 11.99
CA ARG A 322 -7.64 -20.34 11.20
C ARG A 322 -7.88 -20.29 9.68
N THR A 323 -8.01 -19.16 9.00
CA THR A 323 -8.17 -19.23 7.54
C THR A 323 -7.32 -18.25 6.74
N GLY A 324 -6.70 -18.75 5.70
CA GLY A 324 -5.86 -17.98 4.80
C GLY A 324 -6.52 -17.06 3.80
N THR A 325 -7.84 -17.09 3.75
CA THR A 325 -8.68 -16.36 2.82
C THR A 325 -8.97 -14.91 3.23
N ASP A 326 -8.53 -14.48 4.41
CA ASP A 326 -9.15 -13.35 5.11
C ASP A 326 -8.70 -11.95 4.64
N TYR A 327 -7.75 -11.82 3.70
CA TYR A 327 -7.42 -10.49 3.15
C TYR A 327 -8.66 -9.85 2.49
N PHE A 328 -9.47 -10.65 1.80
CA PHE A 328 -10.68 -10.19 1.12
C PHE A 328 -11.93 -10.22 2.02
N ALA A 329 -11.82 -10.68 3.26
CA ALA A 329 -12.89 -10.57 4.26
C ALA A 329 -13.20 -9.08 4.50
N LEU A 330 -14.43 -8.76 4.86
CA LEU A 330 -14.78 -7.36 5.16
C LEU A 330 -14.52 -7.02 6.64
N GLU A 331 -14.33 -8.03 7.47
CA GLU A 331 -14.15 -7.88 8.90
C GLU A 331 -12.76 -7.29 9.20
N PRO A 332 -12.67 -6.18 9.96
CA PRO A 332 -11.40 -5.56 10.30
C PRO A 332 -10.63 -6.32 11.37
N GLY A 333 -9.32 -6.09 11.39
CA GLY A 333 -8.41 -6.56 12.43
C GLY A 333 -8.55 -5.76 13.72
N LYS A 334 -7.85 -6.21 14.78
CA LYS A 334 -7.92 -5.56 16.10
C LYS A 334 -7.33 -4.15 16.11
N ASP A 335 -6.26 -3.93 15.35
CA ASP A 335 -5.56 -2.65 15.30
C ASP A 335 -6.41 -1.57 14.59
N GLU A 336 -7.10 -1.94 13.50
CA GLU A 336 -8.05 -1.07 12.80
C GLU A 336 -9.21 -0.63 13.72
N LEU A 337 -9.74 -1.57 14.50
CA LEU A 337 -10.79 -1.28 15.50
C LEU A 337 -10.28 -0.42 16.66
N ALA A 338 -9.06 -0.67 17.14
CA ALA A 338 -8.45 0.11 18.21
C ALA A 338 -8.24 1.57 17.77
N GLU A 339 -7.75 1.78 16.54
CA GLU A 339 -7.58 3.11 15.97
C GLU A 339 -8.91 3.81 15.73
N THR A 340 -9.92 3.10 15.22
CA THR A 340 -11.28 3.63 15.06
C THR A 340 -11.87 4.07 16.40
N ALA A 341 -11.69 3.29 17.46
CA ALA A 341 -12.13 3.66 18.81
C ALA A 341 -11.38 4.89 19.35
N ARG A 342 -10.07 5.02 19.08
CA ARG A 342 -9.25 6.18 19.46
C ARG A 342 -9.75 7.45 18.76
N LEU A 343 -9.98 7.39 17.46
CA LEU A 343 -10.54 8.50 16.67
C LEU A 343 -11.97 8.83 17.10
N GLY A 344 -12.77 7.80 17.39
CA GLY A 344 -14.10 7.89 17.96
C GLY A 344 -14.13 8.75 19.22
N LYS A 345 -13.24 8.47 20.17
CA LYS A 345 -13.11 9.25 21.43
C LYS A 345 -12.67 10.69 21.19
N LYS A 346 -11.78 10.92 20.22
CA LYS A 346 -11.19 12.25 19.98
C LYS A 346 -12.11 13.19 19.19
N TYR A 347 -12.81 12.68 18.19
CA TYR A 347 -13.58 13.49 17.24
C TYR A 347 -15.10 13.30 17.36
N ASN A 348 -15.56 12.28 18.08
CA ASN A 348 -16.97 11.92 18.24
C ASN A 348 -17.76 11.82 16.90
N PRO A 349 -17.24 11.17 15.84
CA PRO A 349 -17.95 11.04 14.58
C PRO A 349 -19.03 9.94 14.65
N GLN A 350 -19.95 9.92 13.68
CA GLN A 350 -20.85 8.78 13.47
C GLN A 350 -20.19 7.67 12.64
N ALA A 351 -19.24 8.03 11.77
CA ALA A 351 -18.45 7.06 11.01
C ALA A 351 -16.99 7.51 10.86
N VAL A 352 -16.10 6.53 10.75
CA VAL A 352 -14.68 6.69 10.42
C VAL A 352 -14.42 5.90 9.14
N VAL A 353 -13.91 6.59 8.12
CA VAL A 353 -13.53 6.01 6.82
C VAL A 353 -12.01 6.10 6.65
N MET A 354 -11.36 4.97 6.38
CA MET A 354 -9.91 4.84 6.21
C MET A 354 -9.51 4.32 4.83
N GLY A 355 -8.23 4.47 4.49
CA GLY A 355 -7.54 3.83 3.36
C GLY A 355 -6.29 3.09 3.84
N HIS A 356 -5.18 3.23 3.13
CA HIS A 356 -3.80 2.84 3.50
C HIS A 356 -3.50 1.34 3.52
N THR A 357 -4.45 0.52 3.99
CA THR A 357 -4.26 -0.95 4.08
C THR A 357 -4.61 -1.69 2.80
N HIS A 358 -5.13 -0.98 1.79
CA HIS A 358 -5.64 -1.52 0.53
C HIS A 358 -6.80 -2.53 0.67
N ALA A 359 -7.27 -2.80 1.87
CA ALA A 359 -8.25 -3.84 2.14
C ALA A 359 -9.61 -3.23 2.44
N ALA A 360 -10.63 -3.60 1.67
CA ALA A 360 -12.00 -3.13 1.93
C ALA A 360 -12.50 -3.72 3.26
N ARG A 361 -12.88 -2.86 4.21
CA ARG A 361 -13.34 -3.25 5.55
C ARG A 361 -14.66 -2.61 5.93
N TRP A 362 -15.37 -3.27 6.83
CA TRP A 362 -16.64 -2.82 7.38
C TRP A 362 -16.84 -3.34 8.80
N HIS A 363 -17.20 -2.46 9.73
CA HIS A 363 -17.64 -2.88 11.06
C HIS A 363 -18.70 -1.95 11.65
N GLU A 364 -19.74 -2.58 12.18
CA GLU A 364 -20.82 -1.97 12.94
C GLU A 364 -20.76 -2.53 14.36
N GLY A 365 -20.55 -1.66 15.35
CA GLY A 365 -20.37 -2.07 16.73
C GLY A 365 -20.60 -0.93 17.71
N ASN A 366 -20.13 -1.09 18.95
CA ASN A 366 -20.21 -0.04 19.96
C ASN A 366 -19.18 1.06 19.65
N GLY A 367 -19.62 2.12 18.96
CA GLY A 367 -18.75 3.24 18.57
C GLY A 367 -19.17 3.83 17.22
N PRO A 368 -18.30 4.65 16.59
CA PRO A 368 -18.53 5.05 15.21
C PRO A 368 -18.50 3.84 14.28
N LEU A 369 -19.30 3.88 13.22
CA LEU A 369 -19.20 2.92 12.13
C LEU A 369 -17.80 2.99 11.51
N TYR A 370 -17.21 1.84 11.20
CA TYR A 370 -15.93 1.76 10.52
C TYR A 370 -16.08 1.27 9.08
N ALA A 371 -15.41 1.94 8.14
CA ALA A 371 -15.19 1.42 6.81
C ALA A 371 -13.75 1.69 6.34
N ASN A 372 -13.19 0.78 5.56
CA ASN A 372 -11.99 1.03 4.75
C ASN A 372 -12.37 0.93 3.28
N THR A 373 -11.96 1.91 2.47
CA THR A 373 -12.32 2.02 1.05
C THR A 373 -11.69 0.94 0.18
N GLY A 374 -10.63 0.27 0.62
CA GLY A 374 -9.89 -0.71 -0.18
C GLY A 374 -8.93 -0.03 -1.16
N THR A 375 -8.78 -0.56 -2.37
CA THR A 375 -7.79 -0.07 -3.35
C THR A 375 -8.26 -0.23 -4.79
N TRP A 376 -7.57 0.43 -5.72
CA TRP A 376 -7.77 0.30 -7.16
C TRP A 376 -6.55 -0.28 -7.90
N ILE A 377 -5.66 -0.96 -7.18
CA ILE A 377 -4.58 -1.75 -7.74
C ILE A 377 -4.99 -3.23 -7.89
N SER A 378 -4.18 -4.01 -8.61
CA SER A 378 -4.31 -5.47 -8.58
C SER A 378 -3.73 -6.01 -7.27
N LEU A 379 -4.38 -7.00 -6.67
CA LEU A 379 -3.92 -7.65 -5.43
C LEU A 379 -3.51 -9.09 -5.73
N LEU A 380 -2.45 -9.55 -5.05
CA LEU A 380 -2.00 -10.93 -5.21
C LEU A 380 -2.78 -11.85 -4.27
N ARG A 381 -3.43 -12.88 -4.83
CA ARG A 381 -4.07 -13.92 -4.03
C ARG A 381 -3.02 -14.91 -3.54
N LEU A 382 -2.95 -15.06 -2.22
CA LEU A 382 -2.04 -15.99 -1.56
C LEU A 382 -2.72 -17.34 -1.29
N PRO A 383 -1.95 -18.45 -1.29
CA PRO A 383 -2.41 -19.70 -0.69
C PRO A 383 -2.75 -19.49 0.78
N ALA A 384 -3.57 -20.36 1.33
CA ALA A 384 -3.90 -20.27 2.74
C ALA A 384 -2.68 -20.62 3.62
N PRO A 385 -2.46 -20.01 4.80
CA PRO A 385 -1.42 -20.39 5.75
C PRO A 385 -1.44 -21.87 6.09
N GLU A 386 -2.63 -22.47 6.16
CA GLU A 386 -2.87 -23.89 6.40
C GLU A 386 -2.77 -24.78 5.14
N ALA A 387 -2.53 -24.20 3.96
CA ALA A 387 -2.31 -24.97 2.73
C ALA A 387 -1.07 -25.86 2.82
N SER A 388 -1.06 -26.93 2.04
CA SER A 388 0.02 -27.92 2.05
C SER A 388 1.35 -27.31 1.59
N ASP A 389 2.46 -27.96 1.98
CA ASP A 389 3.79 -27.61 1.46
C ASP A 389 3.86 -27.72 -0.07
N GLU A 390 3.12 -28.67 -0.65
CA GLU A 390 2.99 -28.85 -2.10
C GLU A 390 2.34 -27.64 -2.76
N GLU A 391 1.18 -27.17 -2.26
CA GLU A 391 0.48 -26.02 -2.82
C GLU A 391 1.33 -24.74 -2.75
N TRP A 392 1.99 -24.51 -1.61
CA TRP A 392 2.93 -23.40 -1.47
C TRP A 392 4.18 -23.56 -2.36
N GLY A 393 4.63 -24.80 -2.59
CA GLY A 393 5.73 -25.11 -3.49
C GLY A 393 5.40 -24.81 -4.95
N GLU A 394 4.21 -25.20 -5.42
CA GLU A 394 3.70 -24.88 -6.76
C GLU A 394 3.54 -23.37 -6.94
N TYR A 395 2.98 -22.69 -5.94
CA TYR A 395 2.85 -21.24 -5.93
C TYR A 395 4.21 -20.54 -6.06
N LEU A 396 5.20 -20.98 -5.28
CA LEU A 396 6.54 -20.44 -5.30
C LEU A 396 7.24 -20.70 -6.65
N ALA A 397 7.10 -21.92 -7.19
CA ALA A 397 7.64 -22.29 -8.50
C ALA A 397 7.05 -21.42 -9.61
N GLU A 398 5.76 -21.07 -9.53
CA GLU A 398 5.14 -20.14 -10.48
C GLU A 398 5.73 -18.73 -10.36
N LEU A 399 5.89 -18.18 -9.16
CA LEU A 399 6.51 -16.85 -8.99
C LEU A 399 7.97 -16.83 -9.48
N GLN A 400 8.68 -17.96 -9.40
CA GLN A 400 10.03 -18.13 -9.94
C GLN A 400 10.06 -18.19 -11.46
N GLY A 401 9.17 -18.96 -12.08
CA GLY A 401 9.07 -19.14 -13.53
C GLY A 401 8.34 -18.00 -14.26
N ASN A 402 7.54 -17.23 -13.53
CA ASN A 402 6.72 -16.13 -14.03
C ASN A 402 6.80 -14.88 -13.13
N PRO A 403 8.01 -14.31 -12.89
CA PRO A 403 8.17 -13.20 -11.95
C PRO A 403 7.42 -11.94 -12.36
N SER A 404 7.15 -11.78 -13.67
CA SER A 404 6.38 -10.67 -14.22
C SER A 404 4.87 -10.82 -14.08
N LEU A 405 4.39 -11.96 -13.56
CA LEU A 405 2.98 -12.28 -13.47
C LEU A 405 2.27 -12.15 -14.84
N ASP A 406 2.86 -12.70 -15.91
CA ASP A 406 2.22 -12.81 -17.22
C ASP A 406 0.89 -13.58 -17.08
N PRO A 407 -0.27 -12.96 -17.39
CA PRO A 407 -1.57 -13.59 -17.19
C PRO A 407 -1.73 -14.93 -17.90
N VAL A 408 -1.07 -15.13 -19.05
CA VAL A 408 -1.15 -16.38 -19.83
C VAL A 408 -0.48 -17.55 -19.11
N LYS A 409 0.48 -17.25 -18.22
CA LYS A 409 1.24 -18.23 -17.45
C LYS A 409 0.73 -18.40 -16.02
N GLN A 410 -0.19 -17.56 -15.56
CA GLN A 410 -0.72 -17.65 -14.19
C GLN A 410 -1.63 -18.87 -14.02
N ARG A 411 -1.36 -19.69 -13.00
CA ARG A 411 -2.23 -20.79 -12.58
C ARG A 411 -2.58 -20.68 -11.10
N HIS A 412 -1.57 -20.43 -10.26
CA HIS A 412 -1.63 -20.35 -8.81
C HIS A 412 -1.51 -18.90 -8.30
N ALA A 413 -0.58 -18.10 -8.83
CA ALA A 413 -0.31 -16.72 -8.41
C ALA A 413 -1.23 -15.71 -9.12
N ARG A 414 -2.53 -15.82 -8.83
CA ARG A 414 -3.57 -15.02 -9.50
C ARG A 414 -3.67 -13.62 -8.93
N LEU A 415 -3.91 -12.68 -9.84
CA LEU A 415 -4.30 -11.32 -9.51
C LEU A 415 -5.81 -11.23 -9.29
N GLU A 416 -6.21 -10.49 -8.27
CA GLU A 416 -7.60 -10.18 -7.96
C GLU A 416 -7.78 -8.66 -7.93
N GLN A 417 -8.83 -8.16 -8.57
CA GLN A 417 -9.16 -6.74 -8.63
C GLN A 417 -10.49 -6.52 -7.94
N ARG A 418 -10.50 -5.60 -6.97
CA ARG A 418 -11.71 -5.28 -6.21
C ARG A 418 -11.80 -3.77 -6.04
N PHE A 419 -12.31 -3.11 -7.08
CA PHE A 419 -12.48 -1.66 -7.13
C PHE A 419 -13.57 -1.20 -6.17
N THR A 420 -13.20 -0.89 -4.93
CA THR A 420 -14.14 -0.50 -3.88
C THR A 420 -14.07 0.98 -3.56
N PHE A 421 -15.16 1.49 -3.02
CA PHE A 421 -15.32 2.88 -2.61
C PHE A 421 -16.43 2.99 -1.58
N VAL A 422 -16.45 4.10 -0.85
CA VAL A 422 -17.50 4.42 0.13
C VAL A 422 -18.38 5.54 -0.40
N GLU A 423 -19.69 5.36 -0.28
CA GLU A 423 -20.68 6.39 -0.59
C GLU A 423 -21.37 6.84 0.69
N VAL A 424 -21.56 8.15 0.85
CA VAL A 424 -22.37 8.73 1.92
C VAL A 424 -23.45 9.59 1.29
N GLU A 425 -24.69 9.18 1.44
CA GLU A 425 -25.85 9.83 0.82
C GLU A 425 -26.79 10.38 1.89
N PRO A 426 -27.10 11.70 1.89
CA PRO A 426 -28.04 12.26 2.84
C PRO A 426 -29.44 11.66 2.63
N HIS A 427 -30.17 11.43 3.72
CA HIS A 427 -31.57 11.02 3.62
C HIS A 427 -32.41 12.12 2.95
N ALA A 428 -33.37 11.73 2.10
CA ALA A 428 -34.17 12.69 1.33
C ALA A 428 -35.16 13.49 2.17
N SER A 429 -35.64 12.93 3.29
CA SER A 429 -36.73 13.52 4.10
C SER A 429 -36.48 13.51 5.60
N ALA A 430 -35.28 13.10 6.04
CA ALA A 430 -34.90 13.04 7.45
C ALA A 430 -33.47 13.59 7.65
N ARG A 431 -33.11 13.95 8.88
CA ARG A 431 -31.69 14.16 9.23
C ARG A 431 -31.01 12.81 9.35
N GLY A 432 -29.77 12.74 8.89
CA GLY A 432 -29.00 11.52 8.79
C GLY A 432 -28.52 11.27 7.36
N ALA A 433 -27.74 10.22 7.20
CA ALA A 433 -27.25 9.76 5.92
C ALA A 433 -27.20 8.23 5.89
N THR A 434 -27.12 7.64 4.72
CA THR A 434 -26.77 6.22 4.55
C THR A 434 -25.32 6.15 4.07
N LEU A 435 -24.50 5.34 4.75
CA LEU A 435 -23.13 5.02 4.32
C LEU A 435 -23.13 3.63 3.68
N ARG A 436 -22.48 3.50 2.53
CA ARG A 436 -22.36 2.24 1.78
C ARG A 436 -20.91 1.97 1.44
N LEU A 437 -20.45 0.75 1.66
CA LEU A 437 -19.24 0.23 1.03
C LEU A 437 -19.69 -0.50 -0.25
N SER A 438 -19.23 -0.02 -1.39
CA SER A 438 -19.63 -0.50 -2.71
C SER A 438 -18.41 -1.00 -3.48
N GLN A 439 -18.62 -1.94 -4.40
CA GLN A 439 -17.67 -2.39 -5.41
C GLN A 439 -18.17 -1.96 -6.79
N TRP A 440 -17.30 -1.41 -7.62
CA TRP A 440 -17.59 -1.18 -9.03
C TRP A 440 -17.54 -2.50 -9.80
N THR A 441 -18.57 -2.79 -10.58
CA THR A 441 -18.60 -3.91 -11.53
C THR A 441 -18.99 -3.40 -12.92
N ASP A 442 -18.92 -4.31 -13.90
CA ASP A 442 -19.45 -4.15 -15.26
C ASP A 442 -20.92 -3.68 -15.32
N GLN A 443 -21.72 -3.99 -14.30
CA GLN A 443 -23.12 -3.58 -14.17
C GLN A 443 -23.29 -2.27 -13.36
N GLY A 444 -22.20 -1.64 -12.94
CA GLY A 444 -22.18 -0.44 -12.11
C GLY A 444 -21.90 -0.72 -10.61
N PRO A 445 -22.25 0.21 -9.71
CA PRO A 445 -22.03 0.07 -8.27
C PRO A 445 -22.82 -1.09 -7.66
N LYS A 446 -22.13 -2.04 -7.02
CA LYS A 446 -22.71 -3.11 -6.21
C LYS A 446 -22.41 -2.87 -4.74
N THR A 447 -23.45 -2.62 -3.94
CA THR A 447 -23.30 -2.46 -2.48
C THR A 447 -22.89 -3.79 -1.83
N LEU A 448 -21.81 -3.74 -1.04
CA LEU A 448 -21.30 -4.87 -0.26
C LEU A 448 -21.84 -4.85 1.18
N ARG A 449 -21.90 -3.65 1.77
CA ARG A 449 -22.43 -3.35 3.09
C ARG A 449 -23.03 -1.95 3.11
N SER A 450 -24.01 -1.73 3.98
CA SER A 450 -24.72 -0.46 4.11
C SER A 450 -25.25 -0.32 5.52
N ALA A 451 -25.21 0.89 6.06
CA ALA A 451 -25.87 1.23 7.32
C ALA A 451 -26.30 2.70 7.33
N ASP A 452 -27.31 2.99 8.15
CA ASP A 452 -27.75 4.36 8.39
C ASP A 452 -26.88 5.01 9.47
N LEU A 453 -26.47 6.24 9.19
CA LEU A 453 -25.78 7.13 10.10
C LEU A 453 -26.82 8.08 10.72
N PRO A 454 -26.95 8.09 12.05
CA PRO A 454 -27.80 9.08 12.71
C PRO A 454 -27.23 10.48 12.49
N ALA A 455 -28.07 11.51 12.65
CA ALA A 455 -27.58 12.88 12.71
C ALA A 455 -26.70 13.06 13.96
N GLY A 456 -25.64 13.85 13.84
CA GLY A 456 -24.85 14.28 14.99
C GLY A 456 -25.70 15.10 15.96
N SER A 457 -25.47 14.85 17.25
CA SER A 457 -26.00 15.63 18.37
C SER A 457 -25.43 17.04 18.39
#